data_AF-A0AB37ZGG9-F1
#
_entry.id   AF-A0AB37ZGG9-F1
#
_cell.length_a   1.000
_cell.length_b   1.000
_cell.length_c   1.000
_cell.angle_alpha   90.00
_cell.angle_beta   90.00
_cell.angle_gamma   90.00
#
_symmetry.space_group_name_H-M   'P 1'
#
loop_
_entity.id
_entity.type
_entity.pdbx_description
1 polymer ?
#
loop_
_entity_poly.entity_id
_entity_poly.type
_entity_poly.pdbx_seq_one_letter_code
_entity_poly.pdbx_strand_id
1 'polypeptide(L)'
;MASDAAEAAMAEKIERLERANAALQEELQRARTESLNAMLGPLRLKEIVLVYLGDESRDQITERLAKEYGSAIAAEAARHLFILGASPLSDEQRQAVRSAANRGMNRW
;
A
#
# COMPACT_ATOMS: atom_id res chain seq x y z
N MET A 1 40.24 -19.18 -22.48
CA MET A 1 39.52 -20.47 -22.62
C MET A 1 38.85 -20.89 -21.31
N ALA A 2 39.57 -21.27 -20.24
CA ALA A 2 38.92 -21.63 -18.96
C ALA A 2 38.29 -20.43 -18.21
N SER A 3 38.91 -19.24 -18.32
CA SER A 3 38.35 -17.98 -17.76
C SER A 3 37.06 -17.58 -18.48
N ASP A 4 37.07 -17.56 -19.82
CA ASP A 4 35.90 -17.17 -20.64
C ASP A 4 34.68 -18.07 -20.41
N ALA A 5 34.90 -19.38 -20.25
CA ALA A 5 33.82 -20.33 -19.95
C ALA A 5 33.24 -20.11 -18.53
N ALA A 6 34.09 -19.76 -17.55
CA ALA A 6 33.65 -19.44 -16.20
C ALA A 6 32.87 -18.11 -16.17
N GLU A 7 33.33 -17.10 -16.90
CA GLU A 7 32.67 -15.80 -17.04
C GLU A 7 31.30 -15.92 -17.70
N ALA A 8 31.19 -16.68 -18.79
CA ALA A 8 29.91 -16.96 -19.45
C ALA A 8 28.93 -17.69 -18.52
N ALA A 9 29.40 -18.70 -17.78
CA ALA A 9 28.57 -19.43 -16.83
C ALA A 9 28.11 -18.55 -15.64
N MET A 10 28.95 -17.61 -15.20
CA MET A 10 28.55 -16.63 -14.17
C MET A 10 27.51 -15.65 -14.70
N ALA A 11 27.68 -15.14 -15.92
CA ALA A 11 26.72 -14.24 -16.55
C ALA A 11 25.35 -14.90 -16.71
N GLU A 12 25.29 -16.14 -17.20
CA GLU A 12 24.05 -16.90 -17.32
C GLU A 12 23.38 -17.13 -15.96
N LYS A 13 24.17 -17.44 -14.92
CA LYS A 13 23.65 -17.61 -13.57
C LYS A 13 23.08 -16.31 -13.00
N ILE A 14 23.74 -15.18 -13.22
CA ILE A 14 23.26 -13.85 -12.81
C ILE A 14 21.92 -13.56 -13.47
N GLU A 15 21.84 -13.70 -14.80
CA GLU A 15 20.62 -13.42 -15.55
C GLU A 15 19.46 -14.31 -15.08
N ARG A 16 19.72 -15.60 -14.83
CA ARG A 16 18.72 -16.51 -14.28
C ARG A 16 18.26 -16.10 -12.88
N LEU A 17 19.18 -15.66 -12.02
CA LEU A 17 18.85 -15.20 -10.67
C LEU A 17 18.07 -13.89 -10.71
N GLU A 18 18.41 -12.97 -11.60
CA GLU A 18 17.68 -11.71 -11.81
C GLU A 18 16.25 -11.98 -12.28
N ARG A 19 16.06 -12.88 -13.24
CA ARG A 19 14.73 -13.32 -13.68
C ARG A 19 13.92 -13.97 -12.55
N ALA A 20 14.53 -14.85 -11.76
CA ALA A 20 13.87 -15.48 -10.62
C ALA A 20 13.49 -14.46 -9.53
N ASN A 21 14.38 -13.49 -9.25
CA ASN A 21 14.12 -12.44 -8.27
C ASN A 21 12.97 -11.54 -8.72
N ALA A 22 12.95 -11.12 -9.98
CA ALA A 22 11.84 -10.36 -10.55
C ALA A 22 10.50 -11.11 -10.42
N ALA A 23 10.47 -12.40 -10.75
CA ALA A 23 9.26 -13.22 -10.61
C ALA A 23 8.77 -13.34 -9.15
N LEU A 24 9.70 -13.55 -8.21
CA LEU A 24 9.36 -13.61 -6.77
C LEU A 24 8.85 -12.27 -6.23
N GLN A 25 9.39 -11.16 -6.71
CA GLN A 25 8.92 -9.82 -6.34
C GLN A 25 7.49 -9.58 -6.83
N GLU A 26 7.17 -10.00 -8.06
CA GLU A 26 5.79 -9.92 -8.58
C GLU A 26 4.81 -10.81 -7.82
N GLU A 27 5.22 -12.03 -7.46
CA GLU A 27 4.40 -12.96 -6.68
C GLU A 27 4.14 -12.42 -5.28
N LEU A 28 5.17 -11.89 -4.61
CA LEU A 28 5.03 -11.23 -3.31
C LEU A 28 4.08 -10.03 -3.39
N GLN A 29 4.18 -9.21 -4.43
CA GLN A 29 3.30 -8.06 -4.60
C GLN A 29 1.84 -8.49 -4.81
N ARG A 30 1.61 -9.51 -5.63
CA ARG A 30 0.27 -10.11 -5.83
C ARG A 30 -0.31 -10.63 -4.53
N ALA A 31 0.44 -11.46 -3.80
CA ALA A 31 0.00 -12.03 -2.54
C ALA A 31 -0.35 -10.95 -1.49
N ARG A 32 0.43 -9.86 -1.43
CA ARG A 32 0.13 -8.73 -0.54
C ARG A 32 -1.15 -8.00 -0.93
N THR A 33 -1.35 -7.72 -2.22
CA THR A 33 -2.59 -7.07 -2.70
C THR A 33 -3.83 -7.94 -2.46
N GLU A 34 -3.74 -9.24 -2.74
CA GLU A 34 -4.83 -10.19 -2.48
C GLU A 34 -5.17 -10.29 -1.00
N SER A 35 -4.15 -10.35 -0.13
CA SER A 35 -4.32 -10.34 1.33
C SER A 35 -5.00 -9.06 1.81
N LEU A 36 -4.59 -7.90 1.29
CA LEU A 36 -5.19 -6.61 1.66
C LEU A 36 -6.68 -6.56 1.27
N ASN A 37 -7.03 -6.99 0.06
CA ASN A 37 -8.41 -7.04 -0.40
C ASN A 37 -9.25 -8.04 0.41
N ALA A 38 -8.70 -9.24 0.69
CA ALA A 38 -9.35 -10.26 1.51
C ALA A 38 -9.61 -9.78 2.94
N MET A 39 -8.82 -8.84 3.45
CA MET A 39 -9.03 -8.24 4.76
C MET A 39 -10.00 -7.04 4.71
N LEU A 40 -9.76 -6.06 3.84
CA LEU A 40 -10.50 -4.79 3.84
C LEU A 40 -11.90 -4.91 3.22
N GLY A 41 -12.07 -5.75 2.19
CA GLY A 41 -13.37 -5.97 1.55
C GLY A 41 -14.44 -6.45 2.52
N PRO A 42 -14.22 -7.54 3.28
CA PRO A 42 -15.18 -8.02 4.26
C PRO A 42 -15.46 -7.02 5.39
N LEU A 43 -14.46 -6.26 5.84
CA LEU A 43 -14.65 -5.21 6.83
C LEU A 43 -15.59 -4.13 6.30
N ARG A 44 -15.41 -3.72 5.03
CA ARG A 44 -16.28 -2.74 4.37
C ARG A 44 -17.73 -3.20 4.28
N LEU A 45 -17.96 -4.49 4.03
CA LEU A 45 -19.31 -5.09 4.02
C LEU A 45 -19.98 -5.07 5.40
N LYS A 46 -19.20 -4.96 6.48
CA LYS A 46 -19.68 -4.85 7.87
C LYS A 46 -19.69 -3.40 8.37
N GLU A 47 -19.72 -2.44 7.45
CA GLU A 47 -19.74 -1.00 7.76
C GLU A 47 -18.48 -0.49 8.50
N ILE A 48 -17.41 -1.29 8.54
CA ILE A 48 -16.12 -0.87 9.09
C ILE A 48 -15.35 -0.13 8.01
N VAL A 49 -14.84 1.06 8.32
CA VAL A 49 -14.23 1.96 7.34
C VAL A 49 -12.83 2.36 7.79
N LEU A 50 -11.88 2.31 6.86
CA LEU A 50 -10.56 2.89 7.06
C LEU A 50 -10.65 4.40 6.79
N VAL A 51 -10.42 5.21 7.82
CA VAL A 51 -10.50 6.67 7.72
C VAL A 51 -9.11 7.28 7.75
N TYR A 52 -8.79 8.08 6.74
CA TYR A 52 -7.64 8.97 6.74
C TYR A 52 -8.00 10.31 7.36
N LEU A 53 -7.33 10.66 8.45
CA LEU A 53 -7.60 11.85 9.25
C LEU A 53 -6.73 13.05 8.86
N GLY A 54 -5.68 12.87 8.04
CA GLY A 54 -4.77 13.95 7.67
C GLY A 54 -5.38 14.96 6.69
N ASP A 55 -4.52 15.89 6.25
CA ASP A 55 -4.91 17.02 5.39
C ASP A 55 -4.63 16.79 3.89
N GLU A 56 -3.95 15.70 3.56
CA GLU A 56 -3.62 15.39 2.17
C GLU A 56 -4.86 15.02 1.35
N SER A 57 -4.82 15.41 0.07
CA SER A 57 -5.80 14.96 -0.92
C SER A 57 -5.70 13.45 -1.16
N ARG A 58 -6.72 12.88 -1.81
CA ARG A 58 -6.73 11.47 -2.22
C ARG A 58 -5.53 11.07 -3.04
N ASP A 59 -5.13 11.94 -3.96
CA ASP A 59 -4.02 11.64 -4.87
C ASP A 59 -2.70 11.69 -4.11
N GLN A 60 -2.53 12.66 -3.21
CA GLN A 60 -1.33 12.79 -2.38
C GLN A 60 -1.14 11.58 -1.46
N ILE A 61 -2.19 11.16 -0.75
CA ILE A 61 -2.09 9.96 0.11
C ILE A 61 -1.85 8.69 -0.72
N THR A 62 -2.50 8.56 -1.88
CA THR A 62 -2.31 7.41 -2.76
C THR A 62 -0.89 7.35 -3.31
N GLU A 63 -0.33 8.50 -3.72
CA GLU A 63 1.06 8.60 -4.18
C GLU A 63 2.05 8.24 -3.06
N ARG A 64 1.81 8.73 -1.84
CA ARG A 64 2.64 8.37 -0.67
C ARG A 64 2.60 6.87 -0.39
N LEU A 65 1.40 6.28 -0.37
CA LEU A 65 1.24 4.84 -0.22
C LEU A 65 1.91 4.06 -1.36
N ALA A 66 1.89 4.58 -2.59
CA ALA A 66 2.52 3.94 -3.73
C ALA A 66 4.05 3.95 -3.63
N LYS A 67 4.64 5.04 -3.11
CA LYS A 67 6.08 5.14 -2.85
C LYS A 67 6.53 4.16 -1.76
N GLU A 68 5.71 3.93 -0.75
CA GLU A 68 6.09 3.12 0.41
C GLU A 68 5.76 1.62 0.24
N TYR A 69 4.62 1.31 -0.36
CA TYR A 69 4.09 -0.06 -0.45
C TYR A 69 3.93 -0.57 -1.90
N GLY A 70 4.25 0.25 -2.89
CA GLY A 70 4.05 -0.06 -4.30
C GLY A 70 2.64 0.29 -4.79
N SER A 71 2.54 0.56 -6.09
CA SER A 71 1.34 1.07 -6.76
C SER A 71 0.11 0.18 -6.58
N ALA A 72 0.27 -1.15 -6.67
CA ALA A 72 -0.84 -2.09 -6.54
C ALA A 72 -1.48 -2.07 -5.14
N ILE A 73 -0.66 -2.03 -4.09
CA ILE A 73 -1.16 -1.95 -2.70
C ILE A 73 -1.80 -0.60 -2.45
N ALA A 74 -1.19 0.48 -2.95
CA ALA A 74 -1.73 1.82 -2.80
C ALA A 74 -3.10 1.98 -3.47
N ALA A 75 -3.25 1.45 -4.69
CA ALA A 75 -4.52 1.45 -5.41
C ALA A 75 -5.59 0.69 -4.62
N GLU A 76 -5.28 -0.49 -4.10
CA GLU A 76 -6.23 -1.29 -3.32
C GLU A 76 -6.58 -0.61 -2.00
N ALA A 77 -5.60 -0.12 -1.23
CA ALA A 77 -5.83 0.62 0.00
C ALA A 77 -6.71 1.86 -0.23
N ALA A 78 -6.44 2.62 -1.29
CA ALA A 78 -7.20 3.82 -1.62
C ALA A 78 -8.69 3.52 -1.89
N ARG A 79 -9.03 2.35 -2.47
CA ARG A 79 -10.43 1.96 -2.70
C ARG A 79 -11.24 1.84 -1.41
N HIS A 80 -10.60 1.48 -0.31
CA HIS A 80 -11.24 1.31 1.00
C HIS A 80 -11.08 2.53 1.90
N LEU A 81 -10.35 3.56 1.45
CA LEU A 81 -10.03 4.74 2.22
C LEU A 81 -11.13 5.81 2.13
N PHE A 82 -11.67 6.18 3.28
CA PHE A 82 -12.46 7.39 3.46
C PHE A 82 -11.56 8.55 3.87
N ILE A 83 -11.60 9.66 3.15
CA ILE A 83 -10.74 10.82 3.42
C ILE A 83 -11.58 11.88 4.11
N LEU A 84 -11.26 12.14 5.38
CA LEU A 84 -12.01 13.09 6.18
C LEU A 84 -12.00 14.50 5.56
N GLY A 85 -10.86 14.92 5.00
CA GLY A 85 -10.71 16.21 4.31
C GLY A 85 -11.63 16.38 3.10
N ALA A 86 -12.06 15.29 2.45
CA ALA A 86 -12.98 15.32 1.31
C ALA A 86 -14.45 15.06 1.70
N SER A 87 -14.72 14.89 3.00
CA SER A 87 -16.09 14.67 3.49
C SER A 87 -16.94 15.95 3.40
N PRO A 88 -18.28 15.83 3.33
CA PRO A 88 -19.19 16.99 3.34
C PRO A 88 -19.34 17.63 4.72
N LEU A 89 -18.53 17.22 5.70
CA LEU A 89 -18.55 17.76 7.05
C LEU A 89 -17.96 19.18 7.08
N SER A 90 -18.47 20.02 7.98
CA SER A 90 -17.87 21.32 8.25
C SER A 90 -16.46 21.18 8.83
N ASP A 91 -15.65 22.25 8.79
CA ASP A 91 -14.32 22.28 9.41
C ASP A 91 -14.37 21.91 10.90
N GLU A 92 -15.36 22.43 11.62
CA GLU A 92 -15.58 22.13 13.03
C GLU A 92 -15.87 20.64 13.26
N GLN A 93 -16.73 20.04 12.42
CA GLN A 93 -17.05 18.62 12.50
C GLN A 93 -15.85 17.74 12.15
N ARG A 94 -15.08 18.10 11.12
CA ARG A 94 -13.84 17.40 10.77
C ARG A 94 -12.84 17.46 11.92
N GLN A 95 -12.67 18.62 12.54
CA GLN A 95 -11.79 18.78 13.68
C GLN A 95 -12.26 17.99 14.90
N ALA A 96 -13.57 17.91 15.13
CA ALA A 96 -14.16 17.08 16.17
C ALA A 96 -13.86 15.60 15.92
N VAL A 97 -14.01 15.10 14.69
CA VAL A 97 -13.66 13.72 14.32
C VAL A 97 -12.17 13.46 14.52
N ARG A 98 -11.28 14.35 14.05
CA ARG A 98 -9.82 14.24 14.29
C ARG A 98 -9.51 14.15 15.78
N SER A 99 -10.10 15.04 16.57
CA SER A 99 -9.87 15.10 18.01
C SER A 99 -10.41 13.85 18.73
N ALA A 100 -11.59 13.37 18.36
CA ALA A 100 -12.17 12.16 18.91
C ALA A 100 -11.35 10.91 18.55
N ALA A 101 -10.91 10.81 17.29
CA ALA A 101 -10.12 9.69 16.83
C ALA A 101 -8.71 9.67 17.44
N ASN A 102 -8.06 10.83 17.59
CA ASN A 102 -6.75 10.94 18.23
C ASN A 102 -6.82 10.75 19.76
N ARG A 103 -7.93 11.10 20.42
CA ARG A 103 -8.14 10.85 21.86
C ARG A 103 -8.63 9.44 22.17
N GLY A 104 -9.41 8.84 21.27
CA GLY A 104 -9.94 7.48 21.41
C GLY A 104 -8.92 6.41 21.03
N MET A 105 -8.02 6.71 20.10
CA MET A 105 -6.81 5.93 19.84
C MET A 105 -5.68 6.52 20.68
N ASN A 106 -5.57 6.12 21.96
CA ASN A 106 -4.42 6.42 22.82
C ASN A 106 -3.11 5.97 22.14
N ARG A 107 -2.59 6.81 21.25
CA ARG A 107 -1.25 6.75 20.71
C ARG A 107 -0.73 8.17 20.87
N TRP A 108 0.04 8.31 21.95
CA TRP A 108 0.63 9.51 22.55
C TRP A 108 -0.26 10.21 23.57
#